data_AF-A0A1A8VN80-F1
#
_entry.id   AF-A0A1A8VN80-F1
#
_cell.length_a   1.000
_cell.length_b   1.000
_cell.length_c   1.000
_cell.angle_alpha   90.00
_cell.angle_beta   90.00
_cell.angle_gamma   90.00
#
_symmetry.space_group_name_H-M   'P 1'
#
loop_
_entity.id
_entity.type
_entity.pdbx_description
1 polymer ?
#
loop_
_entity_poly.entity_id
_entity_poly.type
_entity_poly.pdbx_seq_one_letter_code
_entity_poly.pdbx_strand_id
1 'polypeptide(L)'
;MNNIKNRIAKEINNFKRTALLKGSPAFRISVWFSGLTVGLVWILISEYNHPKNNNLFFKKKEAELFTYEEIKNWNRPYYSKSDYDSLVLDHNLTADEKRKLMLKEINEMEQNKMKKQK
;
A
#
# COMPACT_ATOMS: atom_id res chain seq x y z
N MET A 1 22.62 -31.14 -39.03
CA MET A 1 21.56 -30.37 -38.33
C MET A 1 20.26 -31.15 -38.04
N ASN A 2 20.02 -32.34 -38.62
CA ASN A 2 18.75 -33.08 -38.46
C ASN A 2 18.70 -34.09 -37.29
N ASN A 3 19.85 -34.58 -36.80
CA ASN A 3 19.87 -35.62 -35.76
C ASN A 3 19.38 -35.15 -34.39
N ILE A 4 19.65 -33.90 -34.01
CA ILE A 4 19.24 -33.36 -32.69
C ILE A 4 17.72 -33.17 -32.65
N LYS A 5 17.13 -32.60 -33.71
CA LYS A 5 15.67 -32.45 -33.84
C LYS A 5 14.95 -33.80 -33.80
N ASN A 6 15.49 -34.82 -34.49
CA ASN A 6 14.91 -36.16 -34.48
C ASN A 6 15.00 -36.85 -33.11
N ARG A 7 16.10 -36.63 -32.37
CA ARG A 7 16.26 -37.13 -30.99
C ARG A 7 15.24 -36.50 -30.05
N ILE A 8 15.13 -35.17 -30.07
CA ILE A 8 14.16 -34.42 -29.27
C ILE A 8 12.73 -34.84 -29.62
N ALA A 9 12.39 -34.98 -30.90
CA ALA A 9 11.07 -35.44 -31.33
C ALA A 9 10.75 -36.87 -30.83
N LYS A 10 11.74 -37.77 -30.84
CA LYS A 10 11.59 -39.14 -30.31
C LYS A 10 11.39 -39.14 -28.79
N GLU A 11 12.15 -38.33 -28.07
CA GLU A 11 12.00 -38.15 -26.63
C GLU A 11 10.67 -37.52 -26.26
N ILE A 12 10.19 -36.51 -27.00
CA ILE A 12 8.85 -35.91 -26.81
C ILE A 12 7.75 -36.93 -27.06
N ASN A 13 7.86 -37.75 -28.12
CA ASN A 13 6.86 -38.79 -28.41
C ASN A 13 6.83 -39.88 -27.32
N ASN A 14 8.00 -40.31 -26.84
CA ASN A 14 8.12 -41.22 -25.71
C ASN A 14 7.56 -40.59 -24.42
N PHE A 15 7.89 -39.33 -24.16
CA PHE A 15 7.39 -38.58 -23.02
C PHE A 15 5.88 -38.44 -23.06
N LYS A 16 5.27 -38.04 -24.20
CA LYS A 16 3.82 -37.94 -24.37
C LYS A 16 3.12 -39.26 -24.09
N ARG A 17 3.66 -40.37 -24.60
CA ARG A 17 3.13 -41.71 -24.34
C ARG A 17 3.24 -42.10 -22.86
N THR A 18 4.33 -41.74 -22.20
CA THR A 18 4.61 -42.10 -20.79
C THR A 18 3.94 -41.15 -19.78
N ALA A 19 3.72 -39.89 -20.15
CA ALA A 19 3.06 -38.88 -19.34
C ALA A 19 1.54 -39.14 -19.24
N LEU A 20 0.95 -39.73 -20.28
CA LEU A 20 -0.47 -40.16 -20.28
C LEU A 20 -0.72 -41.45 -19.47
N LEU A 21 0.33 -42.20 -19.14
CA LEU A 21 0.22 -43.38 -18.27
C LEU A 21 0.13 -42.93 -16.80
N LYS A 22 -1.08 -43.01 -16.23
CA LYS A 22 -1.35 -42.77 -14.80
C LYS A 22 -0.39 -43.63 -13.95
N GLY A 23 0.45 -42.97 -13.16
CA GLY A 23 1.39 -43.62 -12.25
C GLY A 23 2.87 -43.48 -12.64
N SER A 24 3.19 -43.00 -13.85
CA SER A 24 4.58 -42.74 -14.22
C SER A 24 5.20 -41.63 -13.35
N PRO A 25 6.53 -41.65 -13.10
CA PRO A 25 7.21 -40.58 -12.37
C PRO A 25 6.98 -39.21 -12.99
N ALA A 26 6.94 -39.14 -14.33
CA ALA A 26 6.64 -37.91 -15.08
C ALA A 26 5.24 -37.37 -14.77
N PHE A 27 4.23 -38.23 -14.69
CA PHE A 27 2.88 -37.83 -14.31
C PHE A 27 2.83 -37.24 -12.90
N ARG A 28 3.49 -37.88 -11.92
CA ARG A 28 3.55 -37.36 -10.54
C ARG A 28 4.21 -35.98 -10.48
N ILE A 29 5.33 -35.80 -11.18
CA ILE A 29 6.03 -34.52 -11.24
C ILE A 29 5.14 -33.46 -11.90
N SER A 30 4.44 -33.80 -12.99
CA SER A 30 3.54 -32.85 -13.66
C SER A 30 2.38 -32.39 -12.79
N VAL A 31 1.84 -33.27 -11.93
CA VAL A 31 0.77 -32.91 -10.99
C VAL A 31 1.29 -31.93 -9.93
N TRP A 32 2.45 -32.21 -9.33
CA TRP A 32 3.09 -31.30 -8.38
C TRP A 32 3.44 -29.96 -9.02
N PHE A 33 4.03 -29.99 -10.22
CA PHE A 33 4.38 -28.80 -10.96
C PHE A 33 3.14 -27.99 -11.34
N SER A 34 2.06 -28.64 -11.76
CA SER A 34 0.78 -27.98 -12.04
C SER A 34 0.19 -27.34 -10.79
N GLY A 35 0.22 -28.02 -9.64
CA GLY A 35 -0.26 -27.46 -8.38
C GLY A 35 0.55 -26.24 -7.95
N LEU A 36 1.89 -26.33 -8.04
CA LEU A 36 2.78 -25.22 -7.70
C LEU A 36 2.62 -24.03 -8.64
N THR A 37 2.53 -24.27 -9.96
CA THR A 37 2.36 -23.19 -10.94
C THR A 37 1.02 -22.48 -10.80
N VAL A 38 -0.08 -23.22 -10.61
CA VAL A 38 -1.39 -22.63 -10.34
C VAL A 38 -1.37 -21.81 -9.04
N GLY A 39 -0.75 -22.34 -7.97
CA GLY A 39 -0.59 -21.61 -6.71
C GLY A 39 0.22 -20.32 -6.85
N LEU A 40 1.36 -20.38 -7.56
CA LEU A 40 2.19 -19.21 -7.84
C LEU A 40 1.46 -18.15 -8.67
N VAL A 41 0.76 -18.57 -9.72
CA VAL A 41 -0.04 -17.66 -10.55
C VAL A 41 -1.15 -17.01 -9.73
N TRP A 42 -1.81 -17.77 -8.84
CA TRP A 42 -2.81 -17.22 -7.93
C TRP A 42 -2.22 -16.17 -6.99
N ILE A 43 -1.06 -16.45 -6.38
CA ILE A 43 -0.34 -15.50 -5.52
C ILE A 43 0.02 -14.24 -6.31
N LEU A 44 0.55 -14.38 -7.52
CA LEU A 44 0.91 -13.25 -8.38
C LEU A 44 -0.30 -12.38 -8.71
N ILE A 45 -1.44 -12.98 -9.10
CA ILE A 45 -2.67 -12.24 -9.39
C ILE A 45 -3.20 -11.56 -8.13
N SER A 46 -3.17 -12.24 -6.99
CA SER A 46 -3.61 -11.68 -5.71
C SER A 46 -2.75 -10.50 -5.28
N GLU A 47 -1.41 -10.62 -5.38
CA GLU A 47 -0.49 -9.53 -5.06
C GLU A 47 -0.61 -8.37 -6.04
N TYR A 48 -0.88 -8.65 -7.32
CA TYR A 48 -1.09 -7.62 -8.35
C TYR A 48 -2.35 -6.80 -8.07
N ASN A 49 -3.46 -7.46 -7.72
CA ASN A 49 -4.73 -6.79 -7.45
C ASN A 49 -4.72 -6.04 -6.10
N HIS A 50 -4.10 -6.61 -5.07
CA HIS A 50 -4.03 -6.03 -3.73
C HIS A 50 -2.58 -6.01 -3.20
N PRO A 51 -1.74 -5.09 -3.69
CA PRO A 51 -0.35 -5.01 -3.26
C PRO A 51 -0.27 -4.48 -1.82
N LYS A 52 0.35 -5.25 -0.92
CA LYS A 52 0.65 -4.85 0.47
C LYS A 52 2.10 -4.35 0.56
N ASN A 53 2.44 -3.67 1.66
CA ASN A 53 3.80 -3.14 1.87
C ASN A 53 4.87 -4.24 1.97
N ASN A 54 4.53 -5.42 2.51
CA ASN A 54 5.47 -6.52 2.75
C ASN A 54 5.33 -7.69 1.74
N ASN A 55 4.91 -7.42 0.51
CA ASN A 55 4.74 -8.46 -0.51
C ASN A 55 6.09 -8.94 -1.10
N LEU A 56 6.11 -10.18 -1.60
CA LEU A 56 7.31 -10.82 -2.15
C LEU A 56 7.63 -10.38 -3.59
N PHE A 57 6.60 -10.19 -4.44
CA PHE A 57 6.80 -9.89 -5.86
C PHE A 57 6.45 -8.46 -6.23
N PHE A 58 5.35 -7.91 -5.70
CA PHE A 58 4.89 -6.56 -6.04
C PHE A 58 4.77 -5.66 -4.81
N LYS A 59 5.56 -4.59 -4.76
CA LYS A 59 5.42 -3.54 -3.73
C LYS A 59 4.23 -2.65 -4.02
N LYS A 60 3.54 -2.22 -2.97
CA LYS A 60 2.50 -1.19 -3.05
C LYS A 60 3.09 0.09 -3.67
N LYS A 61 2.42 0.61 -4.70
CA LYS A 61 2.83 1.84 -5.41
C LYS A 61 2.37 3.12 -4.69
N GLU A 62 1.51 2.98 -3.71
CA GLU A 62 1.04 4.09 -2.88
C GLU A 62 2.08 4.38 -1.80
N ALA A 63 2.32 5.67 -1.55
CA ALA A 63 3.12 6.09 -0.43
C ALA A 63 2.45 5.61 0.88
N GLU A 64 3.25 5.08 1.78
CA GLU A 64 2.80 4.79 3.14
C GLU A 64 2.36 6.11 3.77
N LEU A 65 1.09 6.18 4.19
CA LEU A 65 0.56 7.36 4.85
C LEU A 65 1.32 7.53 6.16
N PHE A 66 1.98 8.66 6.33
CA PHE A 66 2.64 8.98 7.59
C PHE A 66 1.61 8.95 8.71
N THR A 67 1.96 8.28 9.81
CA THR A 67 1.17 8.34 11.04
C THR A 67 1.19 9.76 11.59
N TYR A 68 0.16 10.13 12.36
CA TYR A 68 0.07 11.46 12.97
C TYR A 68 1.33 11.82 13.78
N GLU A 69 1.91 10.85 14.46
CA GLU A 69 3.15 11.02 15.23
C GLU A 69 4.36 11.34 14.35
N GLU A 70 4.48 10.67 13.20
CA GLU A 70 5.54 10.93 12.22
C GLU A 70 5.38 12.31 11.59
N ILE A 71 4.15 12.68 11.21
CA ILE A 71 3.84 14.03 10.69
C ILE A 71 4.21 15.08 11.74
N LYS A 72 3.84 14.84 13.01
CA LYS A 72 4.11 15.72 14.14
C LYS A 72 5.62 15.92 14.37
N ASN A 73 6.40 14.85 14.31
CA ASN A 73 7.86 14.92 14.44
C ASN A 73 8.51 15.58 13.22
N TRP A 74 8.03 15.26 12.02
CA TRP A 74 8.52 15.84 10.77
C TRP A 74 8.32 17.36 10.72
N ASN A 75 7.16 17.83 11.21
CA ASN A 75 6.82 19.24 11.20
C ASN A 75 7.39 20.01 12.41
N ARG A 76 7.90 19.32 13.43
CA ARG A 76 8.48 19.91 14.66
C ARG A 76 9.50 21.04 14.42
N PRO A 77 10.46 20.95 13.48
CA PRO A 77 11.41 22.04 13.24
C PRO A 77 10.82 23.24 12.48
N TYR A 78 9.66 23.08 11.84
CA TYR A 78 9.01 24.14 11.05
C TYR A 78 8.00 24.97 11.83
N TYR A 79 7.63 24.53 13.04
CA TYR A 79 6.78 25.31 13.92
C TYR A 79 7.63 26.16 14.86
N SER A 80 7.31 27.46 14.90
CA SER A 80 7.74 28.28 16.03
C SER A 80 7.00 27.83 17.29
N LYS A 81 7.60 28.05 18.47
CA LYS A 81 7.03 27.62 19.76
C LYS A 81 5.60 28.16 19.97
N SER A 82 5.26 29.32 19.40
CA SER A 82 3.93 29.93 19.43
C SER A 82 2.92 29.31 18.48
N ASP A 83 3.35 28.79 17.33
CA ASP A 83 2.46 28.16 16.33
C ASP A 83 2.03 26.75 16.74
N TYR A 84 2.83 26.09 17.59
CA TYR A 84 2.52 24.74 18.07
C TYR A 84 1.37 24.74 19.09
N ASP A 85 1.38 25.69 20.02
CA ASP A 85 0.34 25.82 21.04
C ASP A 85 -1.02 26.20 20.42
N SER A 86 -1.02 27.03 19.38
CA SER A 86 -2.26 27.36 18.65
C SER A 86 -2.82 26.16 17.87
N LEU A 87 -1.98 25.39 17.18
CA LEU A 87 -2.41 24.21 16.41
C LEU A 87 -2.89 23.05 17.28
N VAL A 88 -2.26 22.82 18.44
CA VAL A 88 -2.69 21.81 19.42
C VAL A 88 -4.02 22.20 20.06
N LEU A 89 -4.23 23.50 20.33
CA LEU A 89 -5.52 23.99 20.79
C LEU A 89 -6.60 23.76 19.73
N ASP A 90 -6.29 24.09 18.48
CA ASP A 90 -7.22 24.01 17.36
C ASP A 90 -7.60 22.57 17.00
N HIS A 91 -6.70 21.59 17.17
CA HIS A 91 -7.05 20.17 16.94
C HIS A 91 -8.02 19.61 18.00
N ASN A 92 -7.92 20.07 19.25
CA ASN A 92 -8.73 19.52 20.35
C ASN A 92 -10.14 20.13 20.44
N LEU A 93 -10.42 21.18 19.66
CA LEU A 93 -11.70 21.88 19.67
C LEU A 93 -12.67 21.29 18.64
N THR A 94 -13.89 21.05 19.08
CA THR A 94 -15.00 20.67 18.18
C THR A 94 -15.36 21.86 17.27
N ALA A 95 -15.91 21.61 16.08
CA ALA A 95 -16.26 22.66 15.12
C ALA A 95 -17.12 23.80 15.73
N ASP A 96 -18.05 23.46 16.64
CA ASP A 96 -18.88 24.43 17.35
C ASP A 96 -18.09 25.28 18.35
N GLU A 97 -17.08 24.72 19.00
CA GLU A 97 -16.23 25.44 19.96
C GLU A 97 -15.30 26.41 19.23
N LYS A 98 -14.76 26.00 18.08
CA LYS A 98 -14.00 26.90 17.18
C LYS A 98 -14.85 28.08 16.73
N ARG A 99 -16.11 27.82 16.36
CA ARG A 99 -17.04 28.87 15.92
C ARG A 99 -17.31 29.89 17.03
N LYS A 100 -17.46 29.44 18.29
CA LYS A 100 -17.63 30.32 19.45
C LYS A 100 -16.38 31.17 19.73
N LEU A 101 -15.19 30.59 19.62
CA LEU A 101 -13.92 31.31 19.80
C LEU A 101 -13.74 32.41 18.74
N MET A 102 -14.00 32.10 17.47
CA MET A 102 -13.95 33.06 16.37
C MET A 102 -14.92 34.24 16.59
N LEU A 103 -16.16 33.95 17.02
CA LEU A 103 -17.14 34.99 17.33
C LEU A 103 -16.72 35.88 18.50
N LYS A 104 -16.05 35.30 19.50
CA LYS A 104 -15.52 36.04 20.64
C LYS A 104 -14.39 36.98 20.22
N GLU A 105 -13.42 36.51 19.42
CA GLU A 105 -12.34 37.34 18.89
C GLU A 105 -12.86 38.48 18.02
N ILE A 106 -13.84 38.22 17.15
CA ILE A 106 -14.47 39.25 16.31
C ILE A 106 -15.08 40.36 17.18
N ASN A 107 -15.83 39.98 18.22
CA ASN A 107 -16.44 40.94 19.12
C ASN A 107 -15.38 41.76 19.89
N GLU A 108 -14.32 41.13 20.38
CA GLU A 108 -13.21 41.84 21.06
C GLU A 108 -12.47 42.81 20.11
N MET A 109 -12.29 42.45 18.84
CA MET A 109 -11.74 43.35 17.81
C MET A 109 -12.65 44.55 17.54
N GLU A 110 -13.96 44.37 17.48
CA GLU A 110 -14.92 45.47 17.30
C GLU A 110 -14.92 46.43 18.48
N GLN A 111 -14.91 45.90 19.71
CA GLN A 111 -14.82 46.70 20.93
C GLN A 111 -13.52 47.52 20.99
N ASN A 112 -12.40 46.94 20.56
CA ASN A 112 -11.11 47.64 20.51
C ASN A 112 -11.06 48.70 19.40
N LYS A 113 -11.72 48.49 18.25
CA LYS A 113 -11.87 49.52 17.21
C LYS A 113 -12.70 50.71 17.71
N MET A 114 -13.81 50.43 18.40
CA MET A 114 -14.68 51.46 18.98
C MET A 114 -13.97 52.29 20.06
N LYS A 115 -13.06 51.67 20.83
CA LYS A 115 -12.23 52.37 21.84
C LYS A 115 -11.12 53.23 21.24
N LYS A 116 -10.61 52.90 20.05
CA LYS A 116 -9.57 53.69 19.37
C LYS A 116 -10.10 54.89 18.56
N GLN A 117 -11.41 54.97 18.35
CA GLN A 117 -12.08 56.06 17.63
C GLN A 117 -12.62 57.17 18.55
N LYS A 118 -12.47 57.02 19.88
CA LYS A 118 -12.71 58.06 20.88
C LYS A 118 -11.38 58.63 21.35
#